data_AF-A0A1I3DAC2-F1
#
_entry.id   AF-A0A1I3DAC2-F1
#
_cell.length_a   1.000
_cell.length_b   1.000
_cell.length_c   1.000
_cell.angle_alpha   90.00
_cell.angle_beta   90.00
_cell.angle_gamma   90.00
#
_symmetry.space_group_name_H-M   'P 1'
#
loop_
_entity.id
_entity.type
_entity.pdbx_description
1 polymer ?
#
loop_
_entity_poly.entity_id
_entity_poly.type
_entity_poly.pdbx_seq_one_letter_code
_entity_poly.pdbx_strand_id
1 'polypeptide(L)'
;MPFKPRRVCSCGKLVWAGELCPCQVKRKAEADRLRPTAHQRGYDSKWRRESKEFLALPQNRFCACGCGRIADCVDHKVPYRGDMKLFWDRSNWQPLASSPCHASRKQSRERQQ
;
A
#
# COMPACT_ATOMS: atom_id res chain seq x y z
N MET A 1 -12.15 12.30 28.32
CA MET A 1 -11.17 12.44 27.21
C MET A 1 -11.63 13.60 26.32
N PRO A 2 -10.76 14.53 25.90
CA PRO A 2 -11.20 15.64 25.06
C PRO A 2 -11.61 15.13 23.68
N PHE A 3 -12.85 15.40 23.28
CA PHE A 3 -13.32 15.11 21.93
C PHE A 3 -12.58 16.02 20.93
N LYS A 4 -12.10 15.45 19.82
CA LYS A 4 -11.50 16.26 18.76
C LYS A 4 -12.59 17.19 18.17
N PRO A 5 -12.29 18.49 17.97
CA PRO A 5 -13.28 19.45 17.48
C PRO A 5 -13.77 19.08 16.08
N ARG A 6 -14.97 19.53 15.73
CA ARG A 6 -15.49 19.41 14.37
C ARG A 6 -14.58 20.15 13.39
N ARG A 7 -14.50 19.65 12.15
CA ARG A 7 -13.71 20.26 11.08
C ARG A 7 -14.61 20.63 9.90
N VAL A 8 -14.24 21.67 9.18
CA VAL A 8 -14.90 22.04 7.92
C VAL A 8 -14.27 21.22 6.79
N CYS A 9 -15.09 20.51 6.02
CA CYS A 9 -14.65 19.80 4.82
C CYS A 9 -14.42 20.79 3.66
N SER A 10 -13.64 20.42 2.65
CA SER A 10 -13.41 21.25 1.45
C SER A 10 -14.68 21.54 0.63
N CYS A 11 -15.79 20.83 0.87
CA CYS A 11 -17.10 21.17 0.32
C CYS A 11 -17.92 22.14 1.19
N GLY A 12 -17.35 22.66 2.27
CA GLY A 12 -17.98 23.61 3.20
C GLY A 12 -18.80 22.99 4.35
N LYS A 13 -19.04 21.66 4.35
CA LYS A 13 -19.82 21.00 5.41
C LYS A 13 -19.02 20.82 6.70
N LEU A 14 -19.66 21.04 7.84
CA LEU A 14 -19.10 20.76 9.17
C LEU A 14 -19.26 19.27 9.50
N VAL A 15 -18.14 18.58 9.76
CA VAL A 15 -18.11 17.14 10.06
C VAL A 15 -17.37 16.86 11.35
N TRP A 16 -17.73 15.79 12.05
CA TRP A 16 -17.03 15.36 13.26
C TRP A 16 -15.59 14.93 12.94
N ALA A 17 -14.66 15.18 13.86
CA ALA A 17 -13.29 14.69 13.71
C ALA A 17 -13.28 13.16 13.75
N GLY A 18 -12.73 12.55 12.69
CA GLY A 18 -12.72 11.09 12.48
C GLY A 18 -13.74 10.60 11.46
N GLU A 19 -14.81 11.34 11.22
CA GLU A 19 -15.81 10.96 10.21
C GLU A 19 -15.45 11.49 8.83
N LEU A 20 -15.76 10.73 7.77
CA LEU A 20 -15.61 11.16 6.39
C LEU A 20 -16.86 11.93 5.94
N CYS A 21 -16.65 13.07 5.27
CA CYS A 21 -17.75 13.81 4.67
C CYS A 21 -18.36 13.01 3.50
N PRO A 22 -19.68 13.08 3.24
CA PRO A 22 -20.29 12.40 2.10
C PRO A 22 -19.64 12.70 0.73
N CYS A 23 -19.11 13.91 0.52
CA CYS A 23 -18.38 14.23 -0.72
C CYS A 23 -17.04 13.47 -0.83
N GLN A 24 -16.35 13.22 0.29
CA GLN A 24 -15.11 12.45 0.31
C GLN A 24 -15.39 10.98 0.05
N VAL A 25 -16.49 10.45 0.61
CA VAL A 25 -16.95 9.09 0.32
C VAL A 25 -17.27 8.92 -1.16
N LYS A 26 -18.03 9.85 -1.76
CA LYS A 26 -18.33 9.82 -3.20
C LYS A 26 -17.07 9.88 -4.07
N ARG A 27 -16.15 10.82 -3.81
CA ARG A 27 -14.90 10.95 -4.57
C ARG A 27 -14.04 9.69 -4.46
N LYS A 28 -13.95 9.10 -3.28
CA LYS A 28 -13.24 7.83 -3.08
C LYS A 28 -13.88 6.71 -3.89
N ALA A 29 -15.20 6.57 -3.84
CA ALA A 29 -15.93 5.55 -4.59
C ALA A 29 -15.75 5.71 -6.11
N GLU A 30 -15.76 6.95 -6.62
CA GLU A 30 -15.48 7.23 -8.04
C GLU A 30 -14.05 6.85 -8.44
N ALA A 31 -13.06 7.22 -7.61
CA ALA A 31 -11.67 6.86 -7.84
C ALA A 31 -11.46 5.33 -7.78
N ASP A 32 -12.09 4.65 -6.84
CA ASP A 32 -12.03 3.19 -6.70
C ASP A 32 -12.72 2.49 -7.88
N ARG A 33 -13.80 3.07 -8.45
CA ARG A 33 -14.48 2.56 -9.65
C ARG A 33 -13.60 2.66 -10.91
N LEU A 34 -12.80 3.72 -11.03
CA LEU A 34 -11.88 3.91 -12.15
C LEU A 34 -10.59 3.09 -11.99
N ARG A 35 -10.35 2.50 -10.82
CA ARG A 35 -9.14 1.75 -10.53
C ARG A 35 -9.17 0.38 -11.21
N PRO A 36 -8.17 0.02 -12.03
CA PRO A 36 -8.08 -1.32 -12.60
C PRO A 36 -8.00 -2.39 -11.52
N THR A 37 -8.54 -3.57 -11.81
CA THR A 37 -8.55 -4.70 -10.88
C THR A 37 -7.13 -5.12 -10.51
N ALA A 38 -6.96 -5.84 -9.39
CA ALA A 38 -5.63 -6.33 -9.00
C ALA A 38 -4.95 -7.15 -10.10
N HIS A 39 -5.72 -8.01 -10.77
CA HIS A 39 -5.25 -8.80 -11.91
C HIS A 39 -4.81 -7.92 -13.08
N GLN A 40 -5.61 -6.92 -13.46
CA GLN A 40 -5.27 -5.97 -14.52
C GLN A 40 -4.01 -5.15 -14.20
N ARG A 41 -3.69 -4.97 -12.91
CA ARG A 41 -2.48 -4.27 -12.45
C ARG A 41 -1.24 -5.17 -12.41
N GLY A 42 -1.35 -6.46 -12.74
CA GLY A 42 -0.24 -7.42 -12.72
C GLY A 42 -0.16 -8.32 -11.49
N TYR A 43 -1.07 -8.18 -10.52
CA TYR A 43 -1.15 -9.04 -9.33
C TYR A 43 -1.96 -10.32 -9.63
N ASP A 44 -1.53 -11.07 -10.64
CA ASP A 44 -2.17 -12.29 -11.13
C ASP A 44 -1.68 -13.56 -10.39
N SER A 45 -2.01 -14.74 -10.92
CA SER A 45 -1.53 -16.02 -10.40
C SER A 45 0.00 -16.18 -10.53
N LYS A 46 0.60 -15.62 -11.59
CA LYS A 46 2.04 -15.63 -11.80
C LYS A 46 2.73 -14.83 -10.70
N TRP A 47 2.24 -13.63 -10.39
CA TRP A 47 2.77 -12.82 -9.29
C TRP A 47 2.74 -13.59 -7.98
N ARG A 48 1.60 -14.22 -7.64
CA ARG A 48 1.48 -15.02 -6.42
C ARG A 48 2.53 -16.14 -6.33
N ARG A 49 2.80 -16.84 -7.43
CA ARG A 49 3.82 -17.89 -7.49
C ARG A 49 5.23 -17.32 -7.28
N GLU A 50 5.59 -16.32 -8.08
CA GLU A 50 6.94 -15.72 -8.04
C GLU A 50 7.23 -15.00 -6.71
N SER A 51 6.22 -14.35 -6.11
CA SER A 51 6.33 -13.73 -4.79
C SER A 51 6.64 -14.75 -3.70
N LYS A 52 5.98 -15.92 -3.77
CA LYS A 52 6.18 -16.99 -2.80
C LYS A 52 7.58 -17.60 -2.95
N GLU A 53 8.03 -17.83 -4.18
CA GLU A 53 9.39 -18.28 -4.47
C GLU A 53 10.43 -17.27 -3.96
N PHE A 54 10.19 -15.97 -4.17
CA PHE A 54 11.07 -14.91 -3.67
C PHE A 54 11.15 -14.91 -2.13
N LEU A 55 10.03 -15.02 -1.42
CA LEU A 55 10.01 -15.07 0.05
C LEU A 55 10.60 -16.37 0.63
N ALA A 56 10.61 -17.46 -0.14
CA ALA A 56 11.20 -18.73 0.28
C ALA A 56 12.74 -18.70 0.32
N LEU A 57 13.38 -17.72 -0.34
CA LEU A 57 14.83 -17.57 -0.31
C LEU A 57 15.31 -17.17 1.10
N PRO A 58 16.36 -17.82 1.65
CA PRO A 58 16.85 -17.52 3.00
C PRO A 58 17.20 -16.05 3.24
N GLN A 59 17.74 -15.38 2.22
CA GLN A 59 18.08 -13.94 2.25
C GLN A 59 16.86 -13.02 2.40
N ASN A 60 15.66 -13.49 2.05
CA ASN A 60 14.42 -12.71 2.04
C ASN A 60 13.49 -13.06 3.22
N ARG A 61 13.96 -13.89 4.15
CA ARG A 61 13.17 -14.37 5.29
C ARG A 61 12.73 -13.24 6.22
N PHE A 62 13.53 -12.17 6.32
CA PHE A 62 13.29 -11.06 7.23
C PHE A 62 12.95 -9.77 6.49
N CYS A 63 12.24 -8.87 7.17
CA CYS A 63 11.88 -7.55 6.65
C CYS A 63 13.14 -6.77 6.25
N ALA A 64 13.20 -6.32 5.00
CA ALA A 64 14.24 -5.44 4.47
C ALA A 64 14.36 -4.11 5.24
N CYS A 65 13.33 -3.75 5.99
CA CYS A 65 13.32 -2.58 6.86
C CYS A 65 14.24 -2.70 8.10
N GLY A 66 14.85 -3.86 8.36
CA GLY A 66 15.77 -4.07 9.47
C GLY A 66 15.10 -4.27 10.84
N CYS A 67 13.77 -4.50 10.89
CA CYS A 67 13.04 -4.64 12.16
C CYS A 67 13.09 -6.05 12.78
N GLY A 68 13.76 -7.01 12.13
CA GLY A 68 13.86 -8.40 12.60
C GLY A 68 12.59 -9.25 12.43
N ARG A 69 11.49 -8.71 11.90
CA ARG A 69 10.26 -9.48 11.64
C ARG A 69 10.40 -10.37 10.41
N ILE A 70 9.71 -11.50 10.41
CA ILE A 70 9.56 -12.37 9.24
C ILE A 70 8.79 -11.61 8.16
N ALA A 71 9.26 -11.68 6.92
CA ALA A 71 8.56 -11.12 5.78
C ALA A 71 7.47 -12.06 5.28
N ASP A 72 6.28 -11.52 5.07
CA ASP A 72 5.09 -12.22 4.58
C ASP A 72 4.50 -11.55 3.32
N CYS A 73 5.03 -10.39 2.93
CA CYS A 73 4.64 -9.67 1.73
C CYS A 73 5.86 -9.25 0.91
N VAL A 74 5.69 -9.29 -0.40
CA VAL A 74 6.64 -8.73 -1.36
C VAL A 74 6.12 -7.38 -1.82
N ASP A 75 7.00 -6.39 -1.79
CA ASP A 75 6.68 -5.02 -2.15
C ASP A 75 7.74 -4.48 -3.13
N HIS A 76 7.37 -3.45 -3.88
CA HIS A 76 8.26 -2.78 -4.82
C HIS A 76 8.96 -1.60 -4.15
N LYS A 77 10.30 -1.56 -4.21
CA LYS A 77 11.13 -0.47 -3.69
C LYS A 77 10.78 0.86 -4.39
N VAL A 78 10.75 0.82 -5.72
CA VAL A 78 10.33 1.92 -6.59
C VAL A 78 8.92 1.63 -7.11
N PRO A 79 7.95 2.55 -6.94
CA PRO A 79 6.62 2.38 -7.51
C PRO A 79 6.69 2.30 -9.03
N TYR A 80 6.21 1.18 -9.60
CA TYR A 80 6.33 0.93 -11.04
C TYR A 80 5.46 1.83 -11.91
N ARG A 81 4.38 2.43 -11.37
CA ARG A 81 3.47 3.39 -12.05
C ARG A 81 2.98 2.95 -13.45
N GLY A 82 2.88 1.63 -13.69
CA GLY A 82 2.47 1.06 -14.98
C GLY A 82 3.60 0.45 -15.81
N ASP A 83 4.87 0.66 -15.45
CA ASP A 83 6.00 -0.01 -16.08
C ASP A 83 6.08 -1.48 -15.65
N MET A 84 5.66 -2.38 -16.53
CA MET A 84 5.65 -3.81 -16.26
C MET A 84 7.06 -4.41 -16.21
N LYS A 85 8.07 -3.81 -16.84
CA LYS A 85 9.46 -4.29 -16.72
C LYS A 85 9.96 -4.05 -15.29
N LEU A 86 9.72 -2.85 -14.78
CA LEU A 86 10.06 -2.49 -13.39
C LEU A 86 9.21 -3.26 -12.35
N PHE A 87 7.98 -3.65 -12.72
CA PHE A 87 7.14 -4.51 -11.88
C PHE A 87 7.72 -5.92 -11.70
N TRP A 88 8.24 -6.51 -12.78
CA TRP A 88 8.79 -7.87 -12.79
C TRP A 88 10.29 -7.93 -12.46
N ASP A 89 10.95 -6.78 -12.30
CA ASP A 89 12.34 -6.71 -11.87
C ASP A 89 12.49 -7.15 -10.41
N ARG A 90 13.07 -8.34 -10.21
CA ARG A 90 13.33 -8.91 -8.89
C ARG A 90 14.28 -8.06 -8.05
N SER A 91 15.13 -7.23 -8.66
CA SER A 91 16.00 -6.29 -7.93
C SER A 91 15.20 -5.14 -7.29
N ASN A 92 14.06 -4.79 -7.89
CA ASN A 92 13.10 -3.82 -7.37
C ASN A 92 12.18 -4.42 -6.29
N TRP A 93 12.22 -5.74 -6.07
CA TRP A 93 11.42 -6.37 -5.01
C TRP A 93 12.11 -6.25 -3.66
N GLN A 94 11.32 -6.11 -2.61
CA GLN A 94 11.78 -6.15 -1.23
C GLN A 94 10.83 -6.98 -0.34
N PRO A 95 11.38 -7.83 0.54
CA PRO A 95 10.60 -8.56 1.53
C PRO A 95 10.21 -7.61 2.67
N LEU A 96 8.91 -7.51 2.98
CA LEU A 96 8.41 -6.72 4.10
C LEU A 96 7.46 -7.55 4.97
N ALA A 97 7.34 -7.15 6.23
CA ALA A 97 6.23 -7.56 7.06
C ALA A 97 5.00 -6.70 6.71
N SER A 98 3.86 -7.35 6.49
CA SER A 98 2.58 -6.76 6.10
C SER A 98 2.16 -5.67 7.07
N SER A 99 2.32 -5.92 8.38
CA SER A 99 2.10 -4.95 9.44
C SER A 99 3.22 -4.95 10.48
N PRO A 100 3.67 -3.78 10.98
CA PRO A 100 3.31 -2.43 10.53
C PRO A 100 4.18 -1.92 9.35
N CYS A 101 5.12 -2.73 8.86
CA CYS A 101 6.18 -2.23 7.98
C CYS A 101 5.67 -1.82 6.61
N HIS A 102 4.94 -2.70 5.92
CA HIS A 102 4.32 -2.37 4.64
C HIS A 102 3.10 -1.45 4.84
N ALA A 103 2.10 -1.86 5.64
CA ALA A 103 0.82 -1.15 5.77
C ALA A 103 0.90 0.26 6.37
N SER A 104 1.91 0.56 7.19
CA SER A 104 2.03 1.85 7.88
C SER A 104 3.34 2.57 7.54
N ARG A 105 4.49 1.99 7.88
CA ARG A 105 5.78 2.69 7.80
C ARG A 105 6.14 3.07 6.37
N LYS A 106 6.06 2.11 5.43
CA LYS A 106 6.35 2.36 4.02
C LYS A 106 5.35 3.36 3.44
N GLN A 107 4.05 3.09 3.60
CA GLN A 107 2.98 3.96 3.12
C GLN A 107 3.11 5.40 3.63
N SER A 108 3.59 5.59 4.86
CA SER A 108 3.87 6.93 5.39
C SER A 108 5.04 7.60 4.68
N ARG A 109 6.13 6.87 4.44
CA ARG A 109 7.32 7.39 3.73
C ARG A 109 7.02 7.74 2.27
N GLU A 110 6.18 6.96 1.60
CA GLU A 110 5.78 7.21 0.21
C GLU A 110 4.88 8.44 0.09
N ARG A 111 4.09 8.78 1.12
CA ARG A 111 3.27 10.00 1.13
C ARG A 111 4.05 11.28 1.41
N GLN A 112 5.26 11.16 1.96
CA GLN A 112 6.13 12.30 2.30
C GLN A 112 7.08 12.67 1.15
N GLN A 113 7.17 11.84 0.12
CA GLN A 113 7.96 12.04 -1.10
C GLN A 113 7.06 12.57 -2.22
#